data_AF-A0A383DA97-F1
#
_entry.id   AF-A0A383DA97-F1
#
_cell.length_a   1.000
_cell.length_b   1.000
_cell.length_c   1.000
_cell.angle_alpha   90.00
_cell.angle_beta   90.00
_cell.angle_gamma   90.00
#
_symmetry.space_group_name_H-M   'P 1'
#
loop_
_entity.id
_entity.type
_entity.pdbx_description
1 polymer ?
#
loop_
_entity_poly.entity_id
_entity_poly.type
_entity_poly.pdbx_seq_one_letter_code
_entity_poly.pdbx_strand_id
1 'polypeptide(L)' 'MTQQPYDDSNWREEYKNYTSNKRYLELLENGPKSLSQSWLLGALYNEWKQMKGYNKYDAKENTGQLQSSFKDFNKKYE' A
#
# COMPACT_ATOMS: atom_id res chain seq x y z
N MET A 1 9.52 8.92 16.42
CA MET A 1 9.23 7.91 15.40
C MET A 1 7.80 7.46 15.57
N THR A 2 6.92 7.78 14.62
CA THR A 2 5.52 7.32 14.66
C THR A 2 5.51 5.80 14.51
N GLN A 3 5.02 5.07 15.51
CA GLN A 3 4.91 3.61 15.45
C GLN A 3 3.94 3.24 14.32
N GLN A 4 4.36 2.35 13.43
CA GLN A 4 3.48 1.86 12.39
C GLN A 4 2.38 0.96 13.00
N PRO A 5 1.16 0.98 12.47
CA PRO A 5 0.04 0.21 13.01
C PRO A 5 0.17 -1.31 12.78
N TYR A 6 1.09 -1.74 11.92
CA TYR A 6 1.41 -3.14 11.65
C TYR A 6 2.91 -3.28 11.35
N ASP A 7 3.43 -4.50 11.52
CA ASP A 7 4.80 -4.85 11.12
C ASP A 7 4.79 -5.39 9.69
N ASP A 8 5.56 -4.75 8.82
CA ASP A 8 5.74 -5.15 7.44
C ASP A 8 7.16 -5.65 7.13
N SER A 9 8.03 -5.80 8.14
CA SER A 9 9.45 -6.13 7.95
C SER A 9 9.67 -7.38 7.08
N ASN A 10 8.78 -8.38 7.16
CA ASN A 10 8.88 -9.66 6.45
C ASN A 10 7.85 -9.87 5.33
N TRP A 11 7.15 -8.82 4.89
CA TRP A 11 6.06 -8.94 3.91
C TRP A 11 6.46 -9.65 2.62
N ARG A 12 7.72 -9.48 2.18
CA ARG A 12 8.24 -10.09 0.94
C ARG A 12 8.30 -11.60 1.03
N GLU A 13 8.79 -12.14 2.15
CA GLU A 13 8.87 -13.59 2.36
C GLU A 13 7.49 -14.21 2.46
N GLU A 14 6.57 -13.54 3.15
CA GLU A 14 5.18 -13.97 3.19
C GLU A 14 4.55 -13.98 1.80
N TYR A 15 4.73 -12.91 1.02
CA TYR A 15 4.16 -12.79 -0.32
C TYR A 15 4.67 -13.87 -1.29
N LYS A 16 5.91 -14.36 -1.13
CA LYS A 16 6.44 -15.48 -1.95
C LYS A 16 5.56 -16.73 -1.86
N ASN A 17 4.96 -17.00 -0.70
CA ASN A 17 4.08 -18.17 -0.53
C ASN A 17 2.74 -18.03 -1.28
N TYR A 18 2.38 -16.80 -1.68
CA TYR A 18 1.14 -16.50 -2.39
C TYR A 18 1.33 -16.34 -3.91
N THR A 19 2.57 -16.31 -4.41
CA THR A 19 2.84 -16.15 -5.86
C THR A 19 3.72 -17.27 -6.42
N SER A 20 3.35 -17.79 -7.59
CA SER A 20 4.13 -18.77 -8.35
C SER A 20 4.87 -18.14 -9.54
N ASN A 21 4.74 -16.82 -9.72
CA ASN A 21 5.34 -16.13 -10.85
C ASN A 21 6.85 -15.93 -10.64
N LYS A 22 7.66 -16.60 -11.47
CA LYS A 22 9.13 -16.54 -11.42
C LYS A 22 9.68 -15.11 -11.44
N ARG A 23 9.08 -14.20 -12.20
CA ARG A 23 9.53 -12.80 -12.27
C ARG A 23 9.28 -12.04 -10.97
N TYR A 24 8.19 -12.36 -10.28
CA TYR A 24 7.87 -11.73 -8.99
C TYR A 24 8.77 -12.31 -7.89
N LEU A 25 9.02 -13.62 -7.90
CA LEU A 25 9.95 -14.26 -6.96
C LEU A 25 11.36 -13.65 -7.06
N GLU A 26 11.89 -13.51 -8.28
CA GLU A 26 13.19 -12.88 -8.52
C GLU A 26 13.22 -11.42 -8.02
N LEU A 27 12.14 -10.67 -8.26
CA LEU A 27 11.99 -9.28 -7.83
C LEU A 27 11.92 -9.15 -6.30
N LEU A 28 11.24 -10.07 -5.63
CA LEU A 28 11.11 -10.08 -4.16
C LEU A 28 12.45 -10.41 -3.50
N GLU A 29 13.24 -11.30 -4.10
CA GLU A 29 14.55 -11.74 -3.60
C GLU A 29 15.66 -10.73 -3.85
N ASN A 30 15.81 -10.32 -5.10
CA ASN A 30 16.97 -9.52 -5.54
C ASN A 30 16.68 -8.01 -5.53
N GLY A 31 15.41 -7.62 -5.40
CA GLY A 31 14.96 -6.23 -5.48
C GLY A 31 14.90 -5.66 -6.90
N PRO A 32 14.35 -4.45 -7.05
CA PRO A 32 14.16 -3.81 -8.34
C PRO A 32 15.47 -3.19 -8.85
N LYS A 33 15.77 -3.40 -10.14
CA LYS A 33 16.92 -2.82 -10.84
C LYS A 33 16.53 -1.68 -11.79
N SER A 34 15.22 -1.50 -12.03
CA SER A 34 14.67 -0.43 -12.87
C SER A 34 13.48 0.25 -12.19
N LEU A 35 13.15 1.46 -12.63
CA LEU A 35 11.98 2.19 -12.14
C LEU A 35 10.69 1.38 -12.33
N SER A 36 10.49 0.77 -13.49
CA SER A 36 9.31 -0.07 -13.75
C SER A 36 9.20 -1.25 -12.80
N GLN A 37 10.32 -1.87 -12.40
CA GLN A 37 10.35 -2.92 -11.40
C GLN A 37 10.04 -2.38 -9.99
N SER A 38 10.48 -1.17 -9.65
CA SER A 38 10.13 -0.53 -8.36
C SER A 38 8.63 -0.29 -8.24
N TRP A 39 7.98 0.13 -9.32
CA TRP A 39 6.51 0.31 -9.36
C TRP A 39 5.80 -1.02 -9.19
N LEU A 40 6.27 -2.07 -9.87
CA LEU A 40 5.74 -3.42 -9.72
C LEU A 40 5.88 -3.92 -8.28
N LEU A 41 7.04 -3.72 -7.65
CA LEU A 41 7.24 -4.11 -6.25
C LEU A 41 6.29 -3.37 -5.30
N GLY A 42 6.05 -2.08 -5.55
CA GLY A 42 5.06 -1.30 -4.80
C GLY A 42 3.63 -1.83 -4.99
N ALA A 43 3.29 -2.28 -6.19
CA ALA A 43 1.99 -2.92 -6.46
C ALA A 43 1.84 -4.24 -5.69
N LEU A 44 2.87 -5.11 -5.69
CA LEU A 44 2.87 -6.37 -4.93
C LEU A 44 2.73 -6.12 -3.42
N TYR A 45 3.36 -5.08 -2.89
CA TYR A 45 3.20 -4.67 -1.50
C TYR A 45 1.75 -4.25 -1.19
N ASN A 46 1.13 -3.48 -2.07
CA ASN A 46 -0.27 -3.09 -1.90
C ASN A 46 -1.22 -4.29 -1.95
N GLU A 47 -0.97 -5.26 -2.83
CA GLU A 47 -1.73 -6.51 -2.85
C GLU A 47 -1.55 -7.32 -1.55
N TRP A 48 -0.32 -7.42 -1.03
CA TRP A 48 -0.07 -8.03 0.28
C TRP A 48 -0.88 -7.35 1.38
N LYS A 49 -0.88 -6.02 1.44
CA LYS A 49 -1.67 -5.25 2.41
C LYS A 49 -3.17 -5.50 2.28
N GLN A 50 -3.68 -5.69 1.05
CA GLN A 50 -5.07 -6.05 0.83
C GLN A 50 -5.37 -7.46 1.35
N MET A 51 -4.53 -8.45 1.05
CA MET A 51 -4.69 -9.82 1.53
C MET A 51 -4.66 -9.93 3.06
N LYS A 52 -3.82 -9.12 3.73
CA LYS A 52 -3.74 -9.05 5.20
C LYS A 52 -4.81 -8.17 5.85
N GLY A 53 -5.57 -7.41 5.06
CA GLY A 53 -6.55 -6.46 5.57
C GLY A 53 -5.93 -5.20 6.21
N TYR A 54 -4.67 -4.89 5.90
CA TYR A 54 -3.96 -3.69 6.36
C TYR A 54 -4.30 -2.43 5.55
N ASN A 55 -4.98 -2.58 4.40
CA ASN A 55 -5.48 -1.48 3.58
C ASN A 55 -6.30 -0.46 4.40
N LYS A 56 -7.01 -0.92 5.45
CA LYS A 56 -7.78 -0.06 6.37
C LYS A 56 -6.93 1.00 7.09
N TYR A 57 -5.62 0.79 7.20
CA TYR A 57 -4.69 1.73 7.83
C TYR A 57 -4.11 2.75 6.83
N ASP A 58 -4.27 2.53 5.53
CA ASP A 58 -3.79 3.46 4.49
C ASP A 58 -4.69 4.71 4.39
N ALA A 59 -5.99 4.54 4.66
CA ALA A 59 -6.96 5.63 4.69
C ALA A 59 -6.73 6.51 5.91
N LYS A 60 -5.84 7.49 5.78
CA LYS A 60 -5.78 8.59 6.75
C LYS A 60 -6.98 9.50 6.52
N GLU A 61 -7.65 9.86 7.61
CA GLU A 61 -8.61 10.94 7.59
C GLU A 61 -7.91 12.19 7.04
N ASN A 62 -8.60 12.93 6.16
CA ASN A 62 -8.06 14.16 5.60
C ASN A 62 -8.13 15.28 6.65
N THR A 63 -7.36 15.12 7.72
CA THR A 63 -7.22 16.12 8.78
C THR A 63 -6.06 17.05 8.41
N GLY A 64 -6.37 18.29 8.05
CA GLY A 64 -5.37 19.35 7.93
C GLY A 64 -4.97 19.75 6.50
N GLN A 65 -5.47 19.10 5.46
CA GLN A 65 -5.60 19.82 4.19
C GLN A 65 -6.76 20.79 4.39
N LEU A 66 -6.53 22.10 4.26
CA LEU A 66 -7.57 23.14 4.34
C LEU A 66 -8.53 23.07 3.12
N GLN A 67 -8.92 21.86 2.74
CA GLN A 67 -9.78 21.55 1.62
C GLN A 67 -11.14 21.13 2.18
N SER A 68 -12.20 21.78 1.70
CA SER A 68 -13.57 21.35 1.96
C SER A 68 -13.85 20.01 1.27
N SER A 69 -14.60 19.14 1.94
CA SER A 69 -15.11 17.92 1.32
C SER A 69 -16.29 18.23 0.39
N PHE A 70 -16.59 17.33 -0.55
CA PHE A 70 -17.80 17.46 -1.38
C PHE A 70 -19.08 17.52 -0.55
N LYS A 71 -19.08 16.82 0.60
CA LYS A 71 -20.18 16.88 1.58
C LYS A 71 -20.32 18.27 2.19
N ASP A 72 -19.21 18.93 2.51
CA ASP A 72 -19.24 20.32 3.03
C ASP A 72 -19.66 21.32 1.96
N PHE A 73 -19.31 21.08 0.69
CA PHE A 73 -19.75 21.90 -0.44
C PHE A 73 -21.27 21.84 -0.63
N ASN A 74 -21.88 20.64 -0.55
CA ASN A 74 -23.32 20.46 -0.78
C ASN A 74 -24.20 21.02 0.34
N LYS A 75 -23.71 21.14 1.58
CA LYS A 75 -24.45 21.80 2.68
C LYS A 75 -24.87 23.24 2.38
N LYS A 76 -24.22 23.92 1.42
CA LYS A 76 -24.60 25.27 1.00
C LYS A 76 -25.89 25.30 0.16
N TYR A 77 -26.24 24.18 -0.45
CA TYR A 77 -27.33 24.06 -1.42
C TYR A 77 -28.51 23.20 -0.91
N GLU A 78 -28.44 22.70 0.32
CA GLU A 78 -29.55 22.13 1.10
C GLU A 78 -30.17 23.19 2.02
#